data_AF-A0A1B6MKK3-F1
#
_entry.id   AF-A0A1B6MKK3-F1
#
_cell.length_a   1.000
_cell.length_b   1.000
_cell.length_c   1.000
_cell.angle_alpha   90.00
_cell.angle_beta   90.00
_cell.angle_gamma   90.00
#
_symmetry.space_group_name_H-M   'P 1'
#
loop_
_entity.id
_entity.type
_entity.pdbx_description
1 polymer ?
#
loop_
_entity_poly.entity_id
_entity_poly.type
_entity_poly.pdbx_seq_one_letter_code
_entity_poly.pdbx_strand_id
1 'polypeptide(L)'
;MDARGHLKSYCCVENFEKALQTISEDISVVGLVPITEYDGSNPVPVIVSLVNTVWTLLQHRQQLVDSKRALQLKITVLSESLNHSEEKQKRQEINVLNKKNYLLIEKNMVKLLEQEKCEALVKSNVLVKKVQEQKQQLKSRELRFKFEFQRQSNEIASLQDKLRRILSKEKGDKWKGSVDNSSKAKSSDEHSKLDCVEDMYKKSINRLENNVQSLIKENLELRKLLDNVSSDLSHLLTNSDLSGKNDVFDVK
;
A
#
# COMPACT_ATOMS: atom_id res chain seq x y z
N MET A 1 6.83 35.30 44.17
CA MET A 1 6.12 34.93 45.41
C MET A 1 6.40 36.02 46.42
N ASP A 2 5.43 36.92 46.61
CA ASP A 2 5.53 38.05 47.53
C ASP A 2 5.47 37.55 48.98
N ALA A 3 6.62 37.52 49.65
CA ALA A 3 6.70 37.30 51.08
C ALA A 3 6.41 38.61 51.83
N ARG A 4 5.19 39.15 51.71
CA ARG A 4 4.68 40.16 52.65
C ARG A 4 3.72 39.50 53.63
N GLY A 5 4.28 38.67 54.51
CA GLY A 5 3.58 38.26 55.72
C GLY A 5 3.72 39.38 56.75
N HIS A 6 2.62 39.99 57.17
CA HIS A 6 2.61 40.76 58.41
C HIS A 6 2.97 39.80 59.55
N LEU A 7 4.20 39.89 60.07
CA LEU A 7 4.62 39.13 61.24
C LEU A 7 3.83 39.64 62.45
N LYS A 8 2.79 38.89 62.82
CA LYS A 8 2.16 39.01 64.13
C LYS A 8 3.23 38.63 65.17
N SER A 9 3.55 39.52 66.11
CA SER A 9 4.58 39.23 67.11
C SER A 9 4.14 38.04 67.96
N TYR A 10 4.93 36.97 67.94
CA TYR A 10 4.69 35.77 68.75
C TYR A 10 5.01 36.00 70.23
N CYS A 11 6.04 36.81 70.49
CA CYS A 11 6.55 37.10 71.83
C CYS A 11 6.35 38.58 72.18
N CYS A 12 5.93 38.83 73.41
CA CYS A 12 5.73 40.12 74.07
C CYS A 12 6.26 40.01 75.51
N VAL A 13 6.33 41.12 76.23
CA VAL A 13 6.86 41.14 77.62
C VAL A 13 6.07 40.23 78.55
N GLU A 14 4.74 40.19 78.40
CA GLU A 14 3.83 39.44 79.26
C GLU A 14 3.89 37.91 79.08
N ASN A 15 4.34 37.43 77.92
CA ASN A 15 4.37 36.00 77.59
C ASN A 15 5.79 35.47 77.32
N PHE A 16 6.83 36.24 77.63
CA PHE A 16 8.21 35.94 77.27
C PHE A 16 8.69 34.57 77.76
N GLU A 17 8.49 34.25 79.05
CA GLU A 17 8.94 32.97 79.62
C GLU A 17 8.24 31.77 78.99
N LYS A 18 6.91 31.86 78.80
CA LYS A 18 6.11 30.82 78.16
C LYS A 18 6.48 30.65 76.69
N ALA A 19 6.72 31.75 75.97
CA ALA A 19 7.15 31.73 74.58
C ALA A 19 8.55 31.09 74.45
N LEU A 20 9.48 31.43 75.34
CA LEU A 20 10.82 30.86 75.40
C LEU A 20 10.79 29.35 75.67
N GLN A 21 9.97 28.92 76.64
CA GLN A 21 9.79 27.49 76.95
C GLN A 21 9.24 26.74 75.74
N THR A 22 8.19 27.26 75.10
CA THR A 22 7.58 26.63 73.92
C THR A 22 8.61 26.48 72.78
N ILE A 23 9.41 27.52 72.51
CA ILE A 23 10.46 27.45 71.49
C ILE A 23 11.54 26.43 71.90
N SER A 24 11.91 26.38 73.17
CA SER A 24 12.92 25.44 73.69
C SER A 24 12.47 23.97 73.52
N GLU A 25 11.19 23.70 73.79
CA GLU A 25 10.57 22.39 73.56
C GLU A 25 10.55 22.04 72.07
N ASP A 26 10.12 22.96 71.20
CA ASP A 26 10.08 22.75 69.74
C ASP A 26 11.48 22.49 69.16
N ILE A 27 12.49 23.24 69.60
CA ILE A 27 13.91 23.06 69.21
C ILE A 27 14.40 21.67 69.63
N SER A 28 14.00 21.21 70.83
CA SER A 28 14.36 19.88 71.33
C SER A 28 13.72 18.76 70.51
N VAL A 29 12.47 18.94 70.07
CA VAL A 29 11.78 17.99 69.18
C VAL A 29 12.48 17.87 67.82
N VAL A 30 13.04 18.97 67.32
CA VAL A 30 13.86 18.97 66.08
C VAL A 30 15.26 18.37 66.32
N GLY A 31 15.59 17.99 67.55
CA GLY A 31 16.86 17.36 67.92
C GLY A 31 18.01 18.35 68.14
N LEU A 32 17.70 19.63 68.33
CA LEU A 32 18.68 20.66 68.68
C LEU A 32 18.74 20.86 70.20
N VAL A 33 19.82 21.48 70.67
CA VAL A 33 20.02 21.75 72.11
C VAL A 33 18.96 22.76 72.59
N PRO A 34 18.23 22.48 73.69
CA PRO A 34 17.26 23.40 74.25
C PRO A 34 17.88 24.76 74.59
N ILE A 35 17.06 25.80 74.56
CA ILE A 35 17.49 27.16 74.90
C ILE A 35 17.78 27.25 76.41
N THR A 36 18.83 27.99 76.77
CA THR A 36 19.19 28.27 78.16
C THR A 36 18.03 28.92 78.89
N GLU A 37 17.75 28.48 80.12
CA GLU A 37 16.71 29.07 80.97
C GLU A 37 17.02 30.54 81.30
N TYR A 38 15.97 31.36 81.40
CA TYR A 38 16.09 32.76 81.78
C TYR A 38 16.09 32.89 83.30
N ASP A 39 17.15 33.48 83.86
CA ASP A 39 17.35 33.65 85.30
C ASP A 39 16.68 34.92 85.89
N GLY A 40 15.87 35.62 85.09
CA GLY A 40 15.18 36.85 85.49
C GLY A 40 16.06 38.10 85.52
N SER A 41 17.39 37.96 85.39
CA SER A 41 18.35 39.03 85.69
C SER A 41 19.27 39.36 84.53
N ASN A 42 19.78 38.35 83.81
CA ASN A 42 20.71 38.53 82.71
C ASN A 42 20.21 37.80 81.44
N PRO A 43 19.74 38.52 80.41
CA PRO A 43 19.23 37.89 79.19
C PRO A 43 20.35 37.38 78.25
N VAL A 44 21.62 37.72 78.50
CA VAL A 44 22.72 37.43 77.57
C VAL A 44 22.87 35.93 77.26
N PRO A 45 22.86 34.98 78.23
CA PRO A 45 22.99 33.56 77.94
C PRO A 45 21.84 33.02 77.07
N VAL A 46 20.61 33.52 77.29
CA VAL A 46 19.42 33.16 76.52
C VAL A 46 19.54 33.67 75.09
N ILE A 47 19.97 34.93 74.92
CA ILE A 47 20.18 35.54 73.60
C ILE A 47 21.25 34.78 72.82
N VAL A 48 22.38 34.44 73.44
CA VAL A 48 23.45 33.67 72.79
C VAL A 48 22.95 32.30 72.35
N SER A 49 22.20 31.60 73.20
CA SER A 49 21.61 30.30 72.86
C SER A 49 20.59 30.41 71.71
N LEU A 50 19.73 31.43 71.72
CA LEU A 50 18.80 31.73 70.63
C LEU A 50 19.51 32.05 69.31
N VAL A 51 20.56 32.86 69.33
CA VAL A 51 21.31 33.21 68.13
C VAL A 51 22.00 31.98 67.53
N ASN A 52 22.60 31.13 68.37
CA ASN A 52 23.28 29.91 67.91
C ASN A 52 22.30 28.87 67.35
N THR A 53 21.14 28.71 67.98
CA THR A 53 20.07 27.81 67.49
C THR A 53 19.50 28.32 66.17
N VAL A 54 19.23 29.62 66.04
CA VAL A 54 18.79 30.23 64.78
C VAL A 54 19.83 30.07 63.68
N TRP A 55 21.11 30.28 63.98
CA TRP A 55 22.20 30.06 63.02
C TRP A 55 22.22 28.61 62.53
N THR A 56 22.11 27.65 63.44
CA THR A 56 22.09 26.21 63.12
C THR A 56 20.89 25.86 62.24
N LEU A 57 19.70 26.39 62.56
CA LEU A 57 18.49 26.20 61.76
C LEU A 57 18.63 26.81 60.35
N LEU A 58 19.25 27.98 60.22
CA LEU A 58 19.51 28.60 58.93
C LEU A 58 20.48 27.77 58.08
N GLN A 59 21.55 27.24 58.67
CA GLN A 59 22.48 26.34 58.00
C GLN A 59 21.80 25.06 57.54
N HIS A 60 21.02 24.42 58.41
CA HIS A 60 20.29 23.20 58.06
C HIS A 60 19.25 23.44 56.95
N ARG A 61 18.50 24.56 57.04
CA ARG A 61 17.58 24.97 55.96
C ARG A 61 18.31 25.12 54.63
N GLN A 62 19.48 25.76 54.62
CA GLN A 62 20.27 25.93 53.39
C GLN A 62 20.68 24.57 52.79
N GLN A 63 21.16 23.65 53.62
CA GLN A 63 21.50 22.29 53.20
C GLN A 63 20.29 21.53 52.62
N LEU A 64 19.11 21.64 53.25
CA LEU A 64 17.88 21.04 52.73
C LEU A 64 17.46 21.64 51.39
N VAL A 65 17.58 22.95 51.23
CA VAL A 65 17.28 23.64 49.96
C VAL A 65 18.23 23.16 48.85
N ASP A 66 19.52 23.06 49.13
CA ASP A 66 20.51 22.63 48.14
C ASP A 66 20.36 21.13 47.82
N SER A 67 20.09 20.29 48.82
CA SER A 67 19.76 18.88 48.63
C SER A 67 18.50 18.70 47.76
N LYS A 68 17.45 19.49 48.01
CA LYS A 68 16.23 19.49 47.19
C LYS A 68 16.52 19.90 45.74
N ARG A 69 17.32 20.95 45.53
CA ARG A 69 17.73 21.37 44.16
C ARG A 69 18.53 20.28 43.46
N ALA A 70 19.46 19.63 44.14
CA ALA A 70 20.26 18.54 43.58
C ALA A 70 19.39 17.34 43.18
N LEU A 71 18.42 16.96 44.03
CA LEU A 71 17.48 15.89 43.72
C LEU A 71 16.57 16.25 42.55
N GLN A 72 16.09 17.50 42.47
CA GLN A 72 15.30 17.97 41.33
C GLN A 72 16.09 17.90 40.02
N LEU A 73 17.35 18.34 40.01
CA LEU A 73 18.22 18.20 38.84
C LEU A 73 18.41 16.73 38.44
N LYS A 74 18.62 15.84 39.41
CA LYS A 74 18.76 14.40 39.15
C LYS A 74 17.48 13.81 38.53
N ILE A 75 16.30 14.20 39.02
CA ILE A 75 15.00 13.79 38.47
C ILE A 75 14.87 14.26 37.02
N THR A 76 15.23 15.51 36.72
CA THR A 76 15.16 16.05 35.36
C THR A 76 16.08 15.28 34.42
N VAL A 77 17.35 15.08 34.79
CA VAL A 77 18.33 14.35 33.97
C VAL A 77 17.89 12.90 33.73
N LEU A 78 17.38 12.22 34.76
CA LEU A 78 16.90 10.85 34.61
C LEU A 78 15.66 10.78 33.72
N SER A 79 14.74 11.75 33.85
CA SER A 79 13.55 11.84 32.99
C SER A 79 13.92 12.06 31.52
N GLU A 80 14.87 12.97 31.26
CA GLU A 80 15.37 13.22 29.90
C GLU A 80 16.08 12.00 29.32
N SER A 81 16.94 11.33 30.10
CA SER A 81 17.62 10.11 29.66
C SER A 81 16.64 8.98 29.38
N LEU A 82 15.58 8.84 30.18
CA LEU A 82 14.54 7.85 29.97
C LEU A 82 13.78 8.13 28.68
N ASN A 83 13.31 9.37 28.49
CA ASN A 83 12.62 9.80 27.27
C ASN A 83 13.47 9.54 26.02
N HIS A 84 14.76 9.90 26.07
CA HIS A 84 15.68 9.64 24.96
C HIS A 84 15.84 8.14 24.66
N SER A 85 15.93 7.31 25.70
CA SER A 85 16.01 5.85 25.54
C SER A 85 14.73 5.27 24.93
N GLU A 86 13.55 5.72 25.39
CA GLU A 86 12.26 5.29 24.85
C GLU A 86 12.08 5.70 23.39
N GLU A 87 12.44 6.94 23.03
CA GLU A 87 12.40 7.39 21.64
C GLU A 87 13.32 6.57 20.73
N LYS A 88 14.52 6.26 21.21
CA LYS A 88 15.47 5.41 20.48
C LYS A 88 14.91 4.01 20.27
N GLN A 89 14.27 3.42 21.29
CA GLN A 89 13.62 2.12 21.19
C GLN A 89 12.48 2.15 20.16
N LYS A 90 11.59 3.15 20.23
CA LYS A 90 10.49 3.32 19.26
C LYS A 90 11.02 3.42 17.83
N ARG A 91 12.08 4.19 17.59
CA ARG A 91 12.74 4.27 16.27
C ARG A 91 13.28 2.92 15.80
N GLN A 92 13.86 2.12 16.70
CA GLN A 92 14.34 0.78 16.37
C GLN A 92 13.20 -0.17 16.00
N GLU A 93 12.11 -0.16 16.77
CA GLU A 93 10.91 -0.98 16.49
C GLU A 93 10.30 -0.64 15.12
N ILE A 94 10.18 0.66 14.80
CA ILE A 94 9.71 1.13 13.48
C ILE A 94 10.65 0.64 12.38
N ASN A 95 11.97 0.73 12.56
CA ASN A 95 12.94 0.28 11.57
C ASN A 95 12.85 -1.24 11.32
N VAL A 96 12.66 -2.04 12.38
CA VAL A 96 12.45 -3.49 12.26
C VAL A 96 11.15 -3.79 11.52
N LEU A 97 10.07 -3.09 11.85
CA LEU A 97 8.78 -3.26 11.20
C LEU A 97 8.84 -2.90 9.71
N ASN A 98 9.49 -1.79 9.36
CA ASN A 98 9.68 -1.35 7.98
C ASN A 98 10.49 -2.37 7.16
N LYS A 99 11.58 -2.89 7.73
CA LYS A 99 12.37 -3.97 7.08
C LYS A 99 11.53 -5.22 6.85
N LYS A 100 10.75 -5.63 7.86
CA LYS A 100 9.85 -6.79 7.74
C LYS A 100 8.78 -6.57 6.68
N ASN A 101 8.21 -5.38 6.61
CA ASN A 101 7.17 -5.04 5.64
C ASN A 101 7.75 -5.02 4.21
N TYR A 102 8.93 -4.44 4.01
CA TYR A 102 9.63 -4.47 2.73
C TYR A 102 9.85 -5.90 2.22
N LEU A 103 10.37 -6.78 3.08
CA LEU A 103 10.58 -8.20 2.72
C LEU A 103 9.26 -8.93 2.43
N LEU A 104 8.16 -8.55 3.07
CA LEU A 104 6.85 -9.12 2.82
C LEU A 104 6.30 -8.69 1.46
N ILE A 105 6.46 -7.41 1.11
CA ILE A 105 6.09 -6.86 -0.20
C ILE A 105 6.87 -7.56 -1.30
N GLU A 106 8.19 -7.69 -1.14
CA GLU A 106 9.05 -8.39 -2.11
C GLU A 106 8.61 -9.86 -2.30
N LYS A 107 8.37 -10.58 -1.20
CA LYS A 107 7.86 -11.97 -1.27
C LYS A 107 6.49 -12.07 -1.96
N ASN A 108 5.60 -11.11 -1.73
CA ASN A 108 4.29 -11.08 -2.39
C ASN A 108 4.43 -10.79 -3.89
N MET A 109 5.34 -9.89 -4.28
CA MET A 109 5.63 -9.59 -5.68
C MET A 109 6.16 -10.83 -6.42
N VAL A 110 7.09 -11.58 -5.82
CA VAL A 110 7.60 -12.83 -6.40
C VAL A 110 6.48 -13.85 -6.58
N LYS A 111 5.61 -14.04 -5.56
CA LYS A 111 4.47 -14.96 -5.67
C LYS A 111 3.48 -14.57 -6.77
N LEU A 112 3.22 -13.27 -6.93
CA LEU A 112 2.33 -12.77 -7.98
C LEU A 112 2.90 -13.09 -9.37
N LEU A 113 4.20 -12.85 -9.58
CA LEU A 113 4.89 -13.19 -10.84
C LEU A 113 4.90 -14.70 -11.12
N GLU A 114 5.10 -15.52 -10.08
CA GLU A 114 5.00 -16.98 -10.21
C GLU A 114 3.59 -17.42 -10.61
N GLN A 115 2.56 -16.81 -10.01
CA GLN A 115 1.17 -17.08 -10.37
C GLN A 115 0.88 -16.69 -11.83
N GLU A 116 1.26 -15.49 -12.26
CA GLU A 116 1.09 -15.04 -13.65
C GLU A 116 1.79 -15.96 -14.64
N LYS A 117 3.01 -16.41 -14.32
CA LYS A 117 3.76 -17.38 -15.12
C LYS A 117 3.02 -18.72 -15.22
N CYS A 118 2.49 -19.23 -14.11
CA CYS A 118 1.71 -20.46 -14.09
C CYS A 118 0.43 -20.33 -14.93
N GLU A 119 -0.30 -19.22 -14.80
CA GLU A 119 -1.50 -18.95 -15.61
C GLU A 119 -1.18 -18.86 -17.11
N ALA A 120 -0.07 -18.20 -17.48
CA ALA A 120 0.39 -18.12 -18.86
C ALA A 120 0.74 -19.51 -19.43
N LEU A 121 1.41 -20.37 -18.64
CA LEU A 121 1.71 -21.74 -19.04
C LEU A 121 0.45 -22.58 -19.26
N VAL A 122 -0.54 -22.45 -18.37
CA VAL A 122 -1.84 -23.13 -18.53
C VAL A 122 -2.54 -22.67 -19.80
N LYS A 123 -2.61 -21.35 -20.05
CA LYS A 123 -3.20 -20.79 -21.28
C LYS A 123 -2.49 -21.29 -22.54
N SER A 124 -1.15 -21.30 -22.53
CA SER A 124 -0.33 -21.82 -23.63
C SER A 124 -0.60 -23.30 -23.89
N ASN A 125 -0.64 -24.13 -22.85
CA ASN A 125 -0.95 -25.56 -22.97
C ASN A 125 -2.34 -25.82 -23.58
N VAL A 126 -3.34 -25.02 -23.23
CA VAL A 126 -4.68 -25.09 -23.83
C VAL A 126 -4.63 -24.75 -25.32
N LEU A 127 -3.91 -23.70 -25.70
CA LEU A 127 -3.75 -23.33 -27.12
C LEU A 127 -3.02 -24.41 -27.92
N VAL A 128 -1.95 -25.00 -27.38
CA VAL A 128 -1.20 -26.09 -28.03
C VAL A 128 -2.11 -27.30 -28.28
N LYS A 129 -2.91 -27.70 -27.28
CA LYS A 129 -3.89 -28.80 -27.46
C LYS A 129 -4.89 -28.49 -28.57
N LYS A 130 -5.44 -27.27 -28.58
CA LYS A 130 -6.42 -26.84 -29.61
C LYS A 130 -5.81 -26.82 -31.01
N VAL A 131 -4.57 -26.35 -31.15
CA VAL A 131 -3.82 -26.40 -32.42
C VAL A 131 -3.58 -27.84 -32.85
N GLN A 132 -3.26 -28.74 -31.93
CA GLN A 132 -3.06 -30.16 -32.22
C GLN A 132 -4.35 -30.83 -32.71
N GLU A 133 -5.50 -30.54 -32.09
CA GLU A 133 -6.82 -31.00 -32.53
C GLU A 133 -7.15 -30.49 -33.95
N GLN A 134 -6.97 -29.20 -34.21
CA GLN A 134 -7.18 -28.62 -35.54
C GLN A 134 -6.27 -29.24 -36.60
N LYS A 135 -4.99 -29.50 -36.26
CA LYS A 135 -4.04 -30.18 -37.14
C LYS A 135 -4.49 -31.60 -37.48
N GLN A 136 -5.06 -32.34 -36.53
CA GLN A 136 -5.62 -33.66 -36.78
C GLN A 136 -6.86 -33.59 -37.69
N GLN A 137 -7.76 -32.62 -37.46
CA GLN A 137 -8.93 -32.41 -38.31
C GLN A 137 -8.52 -32.08 -39.75
N LEU A 138 -7.55 -31.18 -39.94
CA LEU A 138 -7.03 -30.83 -41.28
C LEU A 138 -6.45 -32.06 -42.00
N LYS A 139 -5.62 -32.86 -41.32
CA LYS A 139 -5.10 -34.11 -41.89
C LYS A 139 -6.21 -35.06 -42.32
N SER A 140 -7.25 -35.20 -41.49
CA SER A 140 -8.39 -36.06 -41.83
C SER A 140 -9.17 -35.55 -43.06
N ARG A 141 -9.31 -34.23 -43.20
CA ARG A 141 -9.98 -33.57 -44.33
C ARG A 141 -9.15 -33.69 -45.61
N GLU A 142 -7.85 -33.51 -45.51
CA GLU A 142 -6.90 -33.70 -46.62
C GLU A 142 -6.96 -35.13 -47.17
N LEU A 143 -6.98 -36.13 -46.28
CA LEU A 143 -7.17 -37.54 -46.67
C LEU A 143 -8.50 -37.76 -47.41
N ARG A 144 -9.62 -37.23 -46.91
CA ARG A 144 -10.91 -37.33 -47.59
C ARG A 144 -10.88 -36.69 -48.97
N PHE A 145 -10.36 -35.47 -49.08
CA PHE A 145 -10.24 -34.80 -50.37
C PHE A 145 -9.34 -35.57 -51.34
N LYS A 146 -8.25 -36.17 -50.87
CA LYS A 146 -7.40 -37.01 -51.70
C LYS A 146 -8.15 -38.23 -52.25
N PHE A 147 -8.95 -38.91 -51.42
CA PHE A 147 -9.78 -40.02 -51.86
C PHE A 147 -10.89 -39.59 -52.83
N GLU A 148 -11.59 -38.49 -52.56
CA GLU A 148 -12.61 -37.94 -53.45
C GLU A 148 -12.02 -37.51 -54.80
N PHE A 149 -10.87 -36.83 -54.76
CA PHE A 149 -10.16 -36.43 -55.96
C PHE A 149 -9.74 -37.63 -56.81
N GLN A 150 -9.22 -38.69 -56.17
CA GLN A 150 -8.87 -39.92 -56.88
C GLN A 150 -10.11 -40.60 -57.47
N ARG A 151 -11.23 -40.62 -56.75
CA ARG A 151 -12.51 -41.15 -57.26
C ARG A 151 -12.99 -40.37 -58.48
N GLN A 152 -13.00 -39.04 -58.40
CA GLN A 152 -13.38 -38.16 -59.52
C GLN A 152 -12.43 -38.31 -60.71
N SER A 153 -11.12 -38.40 -60.46
CA SER A 153 -10.11 -38.63 -61.50
C SER A 153 -10.36 -39.95 -62.24
N ASN A 154 -10.65 -41.03 -61.51
CA ASN A 154 -11.02 -42.32 -62.10
C ASN A 154 -12.33 -42.25 -62.90
N GLU A 155 -13.32 -41.49 -62.43
CA GLU A 155 -14.59 -41.29 -63.13
C GLU A 155 -14.40 -40.50 -64.43
N ILE A 156 -13.62 -39.42 -64.40
CA ILE A 156 -13.24 -38.65 -65.59
C ILE A 156 -12.52 -39.55 -66.59
N ALA A 157 -11.55 -40.36 -66.15
CA ALA A 157 -10.83 -41.29 -67.02
C ALA A 157 -11.79 -42.29 -67.69
N SER A 158 -12.73 -42.86 -66.92
CA SER A 158 -13.78 -43.75 -67.43
C SER A 158 -14.70 -43.05 -68.45
N LEU A 159 -15.11 -41.81 -68.19
CA LEU A 159 -15.92 -41.03 -69.13
C LEU A 159 -15.14 -40.68 -70.40
N GLN A 160 -13.86 -40.34 -70.30
CA GLN A 160 -12.98 -40.14 -71.45
C GLN A 160 -12.84 -41.41 -72.28
N ASP A 161 -12.74 -42.59 -71.67
CA ASP A 161 -12.71 -43.86 -72.38
C ASP A 161 -14.05 -44.21 -73.05
N LYS A 162 -15.17 -43.87 -72.42
CA LYS A 162 -16.50 -43.97 -73.06
C LYS A 162 -16.60 -43.03 -74.25
N LEU A 163 -16.18 -41.76 -74.11
CA LEU A 163 -16.17 -40.77 -75.18
C LEU A 163 -15.29 -41.23 -76.34
N ARG A 164 -14.06 -41.71 -76.07
CA ARG A 164 -13.17 -42.30 -77.08
C ARG A 164 -13.86 -43.43 -77.83
N ARG A 165 -14.51 -44.35 -77.13
CA ARG A 165 -15.28 -45.45 -77.76
C ARG A 165 -16.43 -44.95 -78.64
N ILE A 166 -17.15 -43.91 -78.22
CA ILE A 166 -18.23 -43.30 -79.02
C ILE A 166 -17.65 -42.66 -80.27
N LEU A 167 -16.65 -41.79 -80.13
CA LEU A 167 -15.98 -41.14 -81.26
C LEU A 167 -15.35 -42.15 -82.24
N SER A 168 -14.82 -43.28 -81.74
CA SER A 168 -14.33 -44.37 -82.58
C SER A 168 -15.45 -45.11 -83.31
N LYS A 169 -16.63 -45.26 -82.71
CA LYS A 169 -17.82 -45.81 -83.38
C LYS A 169 -18.39 -44.84 -84.43
N GLU A 170 -18.36 -43.54 -84.15
CA GLU A 170 -18.89 -42.48 -85.01
C GLU A 170 -18.00 -42.20 -86.24
N LYS A 171 -16.71 -42.57 -86.20
CA LYS A 171 -15.86 -42.62 -87.41
C LYS A 171 -16.29 -43.67 -88.43
N GLY A 172 -17.21 -44.58 -88.08
CA GLY A 172 -17.79 -45.57 -88.98
C GLY A 172 -19.10 -45.15 -89.65
N ASP A 173 -19.81 -44.15 -89.14
CA ASP A 173 -21.13 -43.77 -89.66
C ASP A 173 -21.31 -42.24 -89.63
N LYS A 174 -21.34 -41.63 -90.83
CA LYS A 174 -21.70 -40.22 -91.02
C LYS A 174 -23.17 -40.03 -90.65
N TRP A 175 -23.44 -39.38 -89.52
CA TRP A 175 -24.79 -38.91 -89.21
C TRP A 175 -24.86 -37.38 -89.22
N LYS A 176 -25.80 -36.92 -90.06
CA LYS A 176 -26.27 -35.55 -90.28
C LYS A 176 -27.58 -35.42 -89.50
N GLY A 177 -27.75 -34.33 -88.75
CA GLY A 177 -29.04 -33.99 -88.11
C GLY A 177 -28.80 -33.22 -86.81
N SER A 178 -28.97 -31.90 -86.79
CA SER A 178 -30.24 -31.17 -86.60
C SER A 178 -30.39 -30.75 -85.14
N VAL A 179 -30.13 -29.46 -84.90
CA VAL A 179 -30.96 -28.49 -84.16
C VAL A 179 -31.99 -29.10 -83.20
N ASP A 180 -31.92 -28.79 -81.89
CA ASP A 180 -32.79 -27.75 -81.30
C ASP A 180 -32.51 -27.44 -79.82
N ASN A 181 -32.99 -26.27 -79.42
CA ASN A 181 -32.88 -25.55 -78.17
C ASN A 181 -33.50 -26.24 -76.93
N SER A 182 -32.96 -25.93 -75.73
CA SER A 182 -33.73 -26.03 -74.48
C SER A 182 -33.39 -24.90 -73.49
N SER A 183 -34.22 -23.85 -73.53
CA SER A 183 -34.83 -23.14 -72.39
C SER A 183 -34.17 -23.19 -71.00
N LYS A 184 -33.58 -22.05 -70.61
CA LYS A 184 -34.06 -21.15 -69.53
C LYS A 184 -34.93 -21.80 -68.43
N ALA A 185 -34.34 -22.18 -67.30
CA ALA A 185 -34.96 -22.15 -65.96
C ALA A 185 -33.95 -22.53 -64.86
N LYS A 186 -33.53 -21.55 -64.04
CA LYS A 186 -33.15 -21.66 -62.61
C LYS A 186 -32.38 -20.39 -62.20
N SER A 187 -33.08 -19.38 -61.69
CA SER A 187 -32.44 -18.18 -61.12
C SER A 187 -33.11 -17.65 -59.85
N SER A 188 -33.98 -18.42 -59.19
CA SER A 188 -34.65 -17.96 -57.95
C SER A 188 -33.96 -18.41 -56.66
N ASP A 189 -33.12 -19.45 -56.69
CA ASP A 189 -32.42 -19.96 -55.49
C ASP A 189 -31.07 -19.30 -55.21
N GLU A 190 -30.50 -18.57 -56.17
CA GLU A 190 -29.24 -17.85 -55.97
C GLU A 190 -29.46 -16.48 -55.31
N HIS A 191 -30.58 -15.81 -55.60
CA HIS A 191 -30.91 -14.54 -54.96
C HIS A 191 -31.20 -14.67 -53.46
N SER A 192 -31.89 -15.74 -53.02
CA SER A 192 -32.16 -15.94 -51.58
C SER A 192 -30.92 -16.31 -50.77
N LYS A 193 -29.94 -17.00 -51.39
CA LYS A 193 -28.63 -17.27 -50.79
C LYS A 193 -27.76 -16.02 -50.73
N LEU A 194 -27.81 -15.16 -51.75
CA LEU A 194 -27.09 -13.89 -51.74
C LEU A 194 -27.62 -12.96 -50.65
N ASP A 195 -28.94 -12.82 -50.51
CA ASP A 195 -29.57 -12.01 -49.46
C ASP A 195 -29.23 -12.53 -48.04
N CYS A 196 -29.22 -13.85 -47.85
CA CYS A 196 -28.85 -14.46 -46.58
C CYS A 196 -27.37 -14.21 -46.22
N VAL A 197 -26.49 -14.24 -47.22
CA VAL A 197 -25.06 -13.97 -47.06
C VAL A 197 -24.82 -12.48 -46.77
N GLU A 198 -25.52 -11.58 -47.46
CA GLU A 198 -25.45 -10.14 -47.24
C GLU A 198 -25.89 -9.75 -45.81
N ASP A 199 -26.99 -10.32 -45.33
CA ASP A 199 -27.48 -10.12 -43.96
C ASP A 199 -26.50 -10.63 -42.89
N MET A 200 -25.80 -11.74 -43.18
CA MET A 200 -24.78 -12.29 -42.29
C MET A 200 -23.55 -11.38 -42.19
N TYR A 201 -23.12 -10.82 -43.33
CA TYR A 201 -22.02 -9.86 -43.37
C TYR A 201 -22.40 -8.54 -42.68
N LYS A 202 -23.61 -8.00 -42.92
CA LYS A 202 -24.12 -6.83 -42.20
C LYS A 202 -24.14 -7.02 -40.67
N LYS A 203 -24.61 -8.17 -40.19
CA LYS A 203 -24.58 -8.50 -38.74
C LYS A 203 -23.16 -8.61 -38.19
N SER A 204 -22.23 -9.16 -38.97
CA SER A 204 -20.82 -9.28 -38.57
C SER A 204 -20.13 -7.92 -38.53
N ILE A 205 -20.39 -7.05 -39.52
CA ILE A 205 -19.87 -5.68 -39.57
C ILE A 205 -20.40 -4.88 -38.37
N ASN A 206 -21.71 -4.90 -38.10
CA ASN A 206 -22.29 -4.23 -36.93
C ASN A 206 -21.69 -4.71 -35.59
N ARG A 207 -21.40 -6.02 -35.46
CA ARG A 207 -20.71 -6.54 -34.26
C ARG A 207 -19.29 -6.01 -34.14
N LEU A 208 -18.57 -5.93 -35.25
CA LEU A 208 -17.21 -5.40 -35.26
C LEU A 208 -17.20 -3.90 -34.94
N GLU A 209 -18.13 -3.13 -35.51
CA GLU A 209 -18.28 -1.70 -35.21
C GLU A 209 -18.61 -1.45 -33.74
N ASN A 210 -19.53 -2.21 -33.16
CA ASN A 210 -19.85 -2.13 -31.73
C ASN A 210 -18.66 -2.50 -30.85
N ASN A 211 -17.89 -3.53 -31.21
CA ASN A 211 -16.67 -3.90 -30.49
C ASN A 211 -15.60 -2.81 -30.58
N VAL A 212 -15.43 -2.19 -31.76
CA VAL A 212 -14.50 -1.08 -31.96
C VAL A 212 -14.90 0.12 -31.11
N GLN A 213 -16.18 0.49 -31.08
CA GLN A 213 -16.67 1.57 -30.22
C GLN A 213 -16.47 1.26 -28.73
N SER A 214 -16.73 0.03 -28.30
CA SER A 214 -16.49 -0.41 -26.92
C SER A 214 -15.00 -0.30 -26.56
N LEU A 215 -14.11 -0.78 -27.43
CA LEU A 215 -12.66 -0.72 -27.22
C LEU A 215 -12.16 0.73 -27.18
N ILE A 216 -12.68 1.62 -28.05
CA ILE A 216 -12.33 3.05 -28.03
C ILE A 216 -12.74 3.68 -26.70
N LYS A 217 -13.95 3.39 -26.22
CA LYS A 217 -14.45 3.89 -24.93
C LYS A 217 -13.59 3.42 -23.77
N GLU A 218 -13.28 2.13 -23.73
CA GLU A 218 -12.40 1.53 -22.71
C GLU A 218 -11.00 2.16 -22.76
N ASN A 219 -10.43 2.36 -23.95
CA ASN A 219 -9.13 3.03 -24.10
C ASN A 219 -9.15 4.47 -23.55
N LEU A 220 -10.27 5.18 -23.73
CA LEU A 220 -10.45 6.54 -23.24
C LEU A 220 -10.58 6.58 -21.71
N GLU A 221 -11.27 5.60 -21.12
CA GLU A 221 -11.34 5.42 -19.68
C GLU A 221 -9.98 5.06 -19.07
N LEU A 222 -9.22 4.16 -19.70
CA LEU A 222 -7.87 3.79 -19.28
C LEU A 222 -6.90 4.98 -19.34
N ARG A 223 -7.00 5.83 -20.37
CA ARG A 223 -6.20 7.07 -20.46
C ARG A 223 -6.52 8.05 -19.32
N LYS A 224 -7.81 8.25 -19.02
CA LYS A 224 -8.21 9.07 -17.86
C LYS A 224 -7.69 8.52 -16.54
N LEU A 225 -7.72 7.20 -16.39
CA LEU A 225 -7.22 6.52 -15.18
C LEU A 225 -5.70 6.70 -15.04
N LEU A 226 -4.97 6.61 -16.15
CA LEU A 226 -3.53 6.86 -16.20
C LEU A 226 -3.19 8.31 -15.86
N ASP A 227 -3.93 9.29 -16.41
CA ASP A 227 -3.75 10.71 -16.11
C ASP A 227 -4.01 11.01 -14.63
N ASN A 228 -5.04 10.40 -14.03
CA ASN A 228 -5.34 10.53 -12.60
C ASN A 228 -4.22 9.94 -11.73
N VAL A 229 -3.73 8.73 -12.04
CA VAL A 229 -2.63 8.10 -11.29
C VAL A 229 -1.34 8.92 -11.41
N SER A 230 -1.05 9.46 -12.61
CA SER A 230 0.09 10.36 -12.83
C SER A 230 -0.02 11.65 -12.00
N SER A 231 -1.22 12.23 -11.93
CA SER A 231 -1.51 13.39 -11.10
C SER A 231 -1.33 13.08 -9.61
N ASP A 232 -1.87 11.96 -9.11
CA ASP A 232 -1.76 11.55 -7.71
C ASP A 232 -0.30 11.29 -7.31
N LEU A 233 0.47 10.63 -8.18
CA LEU A 233 1.91 10.42 -7.98
C LEU A 233 2.68 11.74 -7.95
N SER A 234 2.35 12.67 -8.84
CA SER A 234 2.96 14.01 -8.85
C SER A 234 2.65 14.77 -7.56
N HIS A 235 1.42 14.67 -7.06
CA HIS A 235 0.99 15.31 -5.82
C HIS A 235 1.64 14.69 -4.57
N LEU A 236 1.88 13.37 -4.58
CA LEU A 236 2.63 12.68 -3.53
C LEU A 236 4.10 13.09 -3.52
N LEU A 237 4.72 13.21 -4.70
CA LEU A 237 6.12 13.62 -4.83
C LEU A 237 6.31 15.09 -4.39
N THR A 238 5.45 16.02 -4.80
CA THR A 238 5.55 17.43 -4.40
C THR A 238 5.24 17.64 -2.91
N ASN A 239 4.32 16.87 -2.32
CA ASN A 239 4.08 16.90 -0.88
C ASN A 239 5.22 16.26 -0.08
N SER A 240 5.90 15.26 -0.64
CA SER A 240 7.07 14.64 0.00
C SER A 240 8.29 15.57 0.03
N ASP A 241 8.43 16.45 -0.97
CA ASP A 241 9.49 17.47 -1.00
C ASP A 241 9.26 18.63 -0.01
N LEU A 242 8.00 18.90 0.38
CA LEU A 242 7.65 19.89 1.40
C LEU A 242 7.73 19.35 2.83
N SER A 243 7.63 18.04 3.02
CA SER A 243 7.84 17.41 4.33
C SER A 243 9.32 17.24 4.71
N GLY A 244 10.25 17.49 3.78
CA GLY A 244 11.70 17.37 3.99
C GLY A 244 12.44 18.69 4.29
N LYS A 245 11.75 19.82 4.43
CA LYS A 245 12.37 21.16 4.54
C LYS A 245 12.08 21.96 5.82
N ASN A 246 11.62 21.31 6.89
CA ASN A 246 11.32 21.99 8.16
C ASN A 246 12.14 21.48 9.36
N ASP A 247 13.42 21.16 9.20
CA ASP A 247 14.32 20.95 10.35
C ASP A 247 15.79 21.31 10.02
N VAL A 248 16.04 22.51 9.50
CA VAL A 248 17.35 23.16 9.66
C VAL A 248 17.13 24.68 9.78
N PHE A 249 16.81 25.14 10.99
CA PHE A 249 17.17 26.48 11.43
C PHE A 249 17.74 26.40 12.86
N ASP A 250 18.87 27.09 13.02
CA ASP A 250 19.58 27.48 14.24
C ASP A 250 20.17 26.41 15.15
N VAL A 251 21.50 26.21 15.02
CA VAL A 251 22.45 26.45 16.12
C VAL A 251 23.83 26.89 15.56
N LYS A 252 24.18 28.15 15.84
CA LYS A 252 25.52 28.81 15.86
C LYS A 252 26.31 29.02 14.57
#